data_AF-A0A914FV46-F1
#
_entry.id   AF-A0A914FV46-F1
#
_cell.length_a   1.000
_cell.length_b   1.000
_cell.length_c   1.000
_cell.angle_alpha   90.00
_cell.angle_beta   90.00
_cell.angle_gamma   90.00
#
_symmetry.space_group_name_H-M   'P 1'
#
loop_
_entity.id
_entity.type
_entity.pdbx_description
1 polymer ?
#
loop_
_entity_poly.entity_id
_entity_poly.type
_entity_poly.pdbx_seq_one_letter_code
_entity_poly.pdbx_strand_id
1 'polypeptide(L)'
;MEFDSSPKHPFMEFDQFKLRAYSAKEIEKLSVLRIYQCKTFDALGFPIEGGLYDPALGPFENLEKCSTCQQNSKHCPGHVGHISLEVPVFNPVYFPFMLNLLKGTCVNCHQFMCDTKRGATKLLLAQLRCIELGLTDHAQALANEINEKLANTENKNEANDMLEQLTNFNPYEIDNAITKLTGKSIETLEKETGIPSKNAVDFKRTLLREYMKSNLFRHRVKCPLCKRRNGTFRNDGHRAVLIDFGVGGIFGKGSMKGKGKAAKKGIDEDADESKEFDDTGPIEELLDKMETEKAISADFLQSDNAL
;
A
#
# COMPACT_ATOMS: atom_id res chain seq x y z
N MET A 1 -28.69 44.63 32.82
CA MET A 1 -28.47 43.99 31.51
C MET A 1 -27.42 42.92 31.73
N GLU A 2 -27.85 41.70 32.02
CA GLU A 2 -26.96 40.55 32.06
C GLU A 2 -26.62 40.20 30.61
N PHE A 3 -25.37 40.47 30.20
CA PHE A 3 -24.84 39.90 28.97
C PHE A 3 -24.52 38.43 29.28
N ASP A 4 -25.35 37.51 28.79
CA ASP A 4 -25.02 36.08 28.73
C ASP A 4 -23.75 35.95 27.89
N SER A 5 -22.62 35.85 28.58
CA SER A 5 -21.27 35.90 28.04
C SER A 5 -20.78 34.48 27.79
N SER A 6 -21.46 33.78 26.90
CA SER A 6 -21.01 32.46 26.50
C SER A 6 -21.29 32.19 25.02
N PRO A 7 -20.25 32.00 24.17
CA PRO A 7 -20.43 31.22 22.96
C PRO A 7 -20.57 29.76 23.43
N LYS A 8 -21.77 29.38 23.88
CA LYS A 8 -22.00 28.09 24.55
C LYS A 8 -21.81 26.88 23.64
N HIS A 9 -21.78 27.05 22.32
CA HIS A 9 -21.50 25.97 21.37
C HIS A 9 -20.67 26.49 20.18
N PRO A 10 -19.71 25.70 19.68
CA PRO A 10 -18.99 26.02 18.45
C PRO A 10 -19.96 26.09 17.28
N PHE A 11 -19.77 27.06 16.37
CA PHE A 11 -20.62 27.26 15.20
C PHE A 11 -20.59 26.08 14.21
N MET A 12 -19.54 25.25 14.27
CA MET A 12 -19.39 24.05 13.45
C MET A 12 -18.92 22.87 14.31
N GLU A 13 -19.44 21.69 13.99
CA GLU A 13 -19.01 20.41 14.54
C GLU A 13 -18.29 19.59 13.47
N PHE A 14 -17.34 18.75 13.88
CA PHE A 14 -16.62 17.87 12.98
C PHE A 14 -17.49 16.65 12.62
N ASP A 15 -17.74 16.44 11.33
CA ASP A 15 -18.55 15.32 10.82
C ASP A 15 -17.68 14.08 10.54
N GLN A 16 -16.53 14.26 9.88
CA GLN A 16 -15.67 13.15 9.47
C GLN A 16 -14.18 13.51 9.60
N PHE A 17 -13.36 12.50 9.89
CA PHE A 17 -11.91 12.59 9.89
C PHE A 17 -11.32 11.63 8.83
N LYS A 18 -10.36 12.13 8.04
CA LYS A 18 -9.70 11.39 6.95
C LYS A 18 -8.20 11.37 7.19
N LEU A 19 -7.60 10.18 7.10
CA LEU A 19 -6.17 9.97 7.28
C LEU A 19 -5.47 9.85 5.92
N ARG A 20 -4.34 10.53 5.77
CA ARG A 20 -3.51 10.50 4.56
C ARG A 20 -2.07 10.90 4.88
N ALA A 21 -1.12 10.31 4.16
CA ALA A 21 0.25 10.79 4.13
C ALA A 21 0.37 12.10 3.34
N TYR A 22 1.14 13.06 3.86
CA TYR A 22 1.43 14.29 3.12
C TYR A 22 2.32 14.02 1.89
N SER A 23 1.97 14.62 0.76
CA SER A 23 2.89 14.69 -0.37
C SER A 23 3.94 15.79 -0.17
N ALA A 24 5.11 15.66 -0.79
CA ALA A 24 6.18 16.66 -0.67
C ALA A 24 5.71 18.08 -1.05
N LYS A 25 4.91 18.19 -2.11
CA LYS A 25 4.33 19.47 -2.58
C LYS A 25 3.36 20.09 -1.56
N GLU A 26 2.61 19.27 -0.82
CA GLU A 26 1.69 19.77 0.21
C GLU A 26 2.45 20.27 1.43
N ILE A 27 3.50 19.56 1.85
CA ILE A 27 4.38 20.01 2.93
C ILE A 27 4.99 21.37 2.57
N GLU A 28 5.50 21.53 1.34
CA GLU A 28 6.06 22.80 0.87
C GLU A 28 5.02 23.93 0.86
N LYS A 29 3.78 23.66 0.44
CA LYS A 29 2.69 24.66 0.44
C LYS A 29 2.22 25.05 1.84
N LEU A 30 2.20 24.10 2.78
CA LEU A 30 1.82 24.35 4.16
C LEU A 30 2.95 25.04 4.93
N SER A 31 4.19 24.82 4.51
CA SER A 31 5.36 25.28 5.22
C SER A 31 5.63 26.77 5.01
N VAL A 32 5.90 27.46 6.12
CA VAL A 32 6.27 28.88 6.11
C VAL A 32 7.77 29.09 5.90
N LEU A 33 8.59 28.09 6.23
CA LEU A 33 10.04 28.19 6.22
C LEU A 33 10.69 26.84 5.92
N ARG A 34 11.70 26.86 5.05
CA ARG A 34 12.65 25.76 4.90
C ARG A 34 13.77 25.90 5.91
N ILE A 35 13.90 24.94 6.81
CA ILE A 35 15.00 24.87 7.78
C ILE A 35 16.22 24.30 7.07
N TYR A 36 17.33 25.02 7.13
CA TYR A 36 18.60 24.62 6.51
C TYR A 36 19.79 24.75 7.45
N GLN A 37 19.64 25.43 8.58
CA GLN A 37 20.70 25.63 9.55
C GLN A 37 20.60 24.62 10.69
N CYS A 38 21.69 23.92 10.99
CA CYS A 38 21.72 22.97 12.11
C CYS A 38 21.87 23.68 13.47
N LYS A 39 22.48 24.87 13.49
CA LYS A 39 22.63 25.68 14.71
C LYS A 39 21.31 26.36 15.04
N THR A 40 20.92 26.32 16.31
CA THR A 40 19.66 26.88 16.81
C THR A 40 19.81 28.29 17.35
N PHE A 41 20.86 28.53 18.15
CA PHE A 41 21.13 29.81 18.79
C PHE A 41 22.51 30.34 18.42
N ASP A 42 22.64 31.66 18.41
CA ASP A 42 23.92 32.34 18.27
C ASP A 42 24.71 32.35 19.60
N ALA A 43 25.88 32.99 19.61
CA ALA A 43 26.72 33.07 20.80
C ALA A 43 26.10 33.94 21.93
N LEU A 44 25.10 34.75 21.62
CA LEU A 44 24.41 35.63 22.56
C LEU A 44 23.11 34.99 23.09
N GLY A 45 22.70 33.85 22.54
CA GLY A 45 21.49 33.12 22.93
C GLY A 45 20.25 33.47 22.09
N PHE A 46 20.38 34.25 21.03
CA PHE A 46 19.26 34.58 20.13
C PHE A 46 19.04 33.47 19.10
N PRO A 47 17.78 33.19 18.72
CA PRO A 47 17.48 32.24 17.66
C PRO A 47 18.09 32.67 16.31
N ILE A 48 18.64 31.71 15.57
CA ILE A 48 19.22 31.95 14.25
C ILE A 48 18.14 31.76 13.16
N GLU A 49 18.13 32.66 12.18
CA GLU A 49 17.29 32.53 10.98
C GLU A 49 17.61 31.25 10.18
N GLY A 50 16.59 30.53 9.74
CA GLY A 50 16.70 29.25 9.07
C GLY A 50 17.03 28.08 10.00
N GLY A 51 17.11 28.30 11.31
CA GLY A 51 17.27 27.28 12.35
C GLY A 51 15.95 26.72 12.88
N LEU A 52 16.01 25.83 13.88
CA LEU A 52 14.80 25.20 14.43
C LEU A 52 13.92 26.14 15.27
N TYR A 53 14.49 27.21 15.85
CA TYR A 53 13.77 28.21 16.63
C TYR A 53 13.56 29.52 15.85
N ASP A 54 13.52 29.45 14.52
CA ASP A 54 13.29 30.62 13.69
C ASP A 54 11.95 31.32 14.09
N PRO A 55 11.94 32.66 14.26
CA PRO A 55 10.74 33.42 14.62
C PRO A 55 9.53 33.24 13.69
N ALA A 56 9.74 32.75 12.45
CA ALA A 56 8.68 32.41 11.50
C ALA A 56 7.86 31.20 11.93
N LEU A 57 8.46 30.25 12.65
CA LEU A 57 7.78 29.06 13.16
C LEU A 57 6.97 29.37 14.44
N GLY A 58 7.36 30.42 15.15
CA GLY A 58 6.70 30.90 16.36
C GLY A 58 7.69 31.66 17.24
N PRO A 59 7.20 32.44 18.21
CA PRO A 59 8.06 33.17 19.14
C PRO A 59 8.67 32.19 20.16
N PHE A 60 9.96 32.31 20.40
CA PHE A 60 10.66 31.50 21.41
C PHE A 60 10.37 32.05 22.82
N GLU A 61 10.40 33.37 22.98
CA GLU A 61 10.14 34.05 24.25
C GLU A 61 8.77 34.74 24.32
N ASN A 62 8.29 34.97 25.54
CA ASN A 62 6.95 35.55 25.78
C ASN A 62 6.76 36.98 25.24
N LEU A 63 7.85 37.75 25.16
CA LEU A 63 7.86 39.14 24.69
C LEU A 63 8.10 39.25 23.18
N GLU A 64 8.47 38.15 22.53
CA GLU A 64 8.70 38.10 21.10
C GLU A 64 7.39 37.91 20.32
N LYS A 65 7.41 38.36 19.07
CA LYS A 65 6.30 38.23 18.14
C LYS A 65 6.69 37.27 17.03
N CYS A 66 5.76 36.42 16.62
CA CYS A 66 5.95 35.58 15.45
C CYS A 66 6.10 36.45 14.20
N SER A 67 7.10 36.20 13.36
CA SER A 67 7.24 36.96 12.10
C SER A 67 6.14 36.62 11.08
N THR A 68 5.53 35.44 11.17
CA THR A 68 4.45 34.99 10.28
C THR A 68 3.08 35.58 10.65
N CYS A 69 2.59 35.34 11.87
CA CYS A 69 1.26 35.80 12.29
C CYS A 69 1.25 37.09 13.11
N GLN A 70 2.43 37.62 13.50
CA GLN A 70 2.57 38.85 14.30
C GLN A 70 1.91 38.82 15.68
N GLN A 71 1.57 37.62 16.16
CA GLN A 71 1.02 37.39 17.49
C GLN A 71 2.12 37.05 18.50
N ASN A 72 1.84 37.35 19.78
CA ASN A 72 2.72 36.98 20.89
C ASN A 72 2.61 35.47 21.18
N SER A 73 3.55 34.92 21.97
CA SER A 73 3.62 33.50 22.33
C SER A 73 2.31 32.87 22.82
N LYS A 74 1.51 33.62 23.59
CA LYS A 74 0.22 33.12 24.12
C LYS A 74 -0.88 32.92 23.08
N HIS A 75 -0.82 33.64 21.95
CA HIS A 75 -1.90 33.63 20.94
C HIS A 75 -1.45 33.01 19.61
N CYS A 76 -0.14 32.85 19.41
CA CYS A 76 0.40 32.19 18.24
C CYS A 76 0.04 30.69 18.26
N PRO A 77 -0.59 30.15 17.21
CA PRO A 77 -0.87 28.71 17.12
C PRO A 77 0.37 27.87 16.77
N GLY A 78 1.48 28.52 16.40
CA GLY A 78 2.65 27.88 15.80
C GLY A 78 2.46 27.66 14.29
N HIS A 79 3.57 27.66 13.57
CA HIS A 79 3.60 27.46 12.12
C HIS A 79 4.55 26.34 11.74
N VAL A 80 4.22 25.63 10.67
CA VAL A 80 4.97 24.45 10.25
C VAL A 80 6.14 24.83 9.36
N GLY A 81 7.32 24.32 9.70
CA GLY A 81 8.52 24.35 8.86
C GLY A 81 8.70 23.02 8.14
N HIS A 82 9.62 22.98 7.18
CA HIS A 82 10.06 21.72 6.57
C HIS A 82 11.58 21.66 6.43
N ILE A 83 12.12 20.44 6.49
CA ILE A 83 13.52 20.15 6.15
C ILE A 83 13.50 19.42 4.82
N SER A 84 14.16 19.99 3.82
CA SER A 84 14.32 19.34 2.52
C SER A 84 15.48 18.34 2.60
N LEU A 85 15.17 17.06 2.38
CA LEU A 85 16.17 16.01 2.30
C LEU A 85 16.74 15.97 0.90
N GLU A 86 18.07 15.91 0.77
CA GLU A 86 18.76 15.85 -0.53
C GLU A 86 18.49 14.54 -1.27
N VAL A 87 18.14 13.48 -0.54
CA VAL A 87 17.83 12.15 -1.07
C VAL A 87 16.51 11.63 -0.51
N PRO A 88 15.73 10.86 -1.29
CA PRO A 88 14.54 10.22 -0.78
C PRO A 88 14.91 9.16 0.26
N VAL A 89 14.33 9.28 1.45
CA VAL A 89 14.52 8.33 2.55
C VAL A 89 13.21 7.57 2.76
N PHE A 90 13.30 6.26 3.00
CA PHE A 90 12.12 5.47 3.31
C PHE A 90 11.51 5.90 4.64
N ASN A 91 10.19 6.03 4.68
CA ASN A 91 9.48 6.20 5.94
C ASN A 91 9.57 4.87 6.73
N PRO A 92 10.14 4.87 7.96
CA PRO A 92 10.28 3.67 8.77
C PRO A 92 8.95 2.95 9.05
N VAL A 93 7.84 3.70 9.13
CA VAL A 93 6.51 3.13 9.35
C VAL A 93 6.11 2.23 8.19
N TYR A 94 6.28 2.67 6.95
CA TYR A 94 5.88 1.91 5.76
C TYR A 94 6.96 0.94 5.25
N PHE A 95 8.16 0.95 5.85
CA PHE A 95 9.30 0.16 5.36
C PHE A 95 9.00 -1.34 5.24
N PRO A 96 8.40 -2.03 6.25
CA PRO A 96 8.13 -3.46 6.12
C PRO A 96 7.15 -3.79 4.98
N PHE A 97 6.11 -2.96 4.80
CA PHE A 97 5.15 -3.12 3.70
C PHE A 97 5.83 -2.92 2.34
N MET A 98 6.63 -1.85 2.22
CA MET A 98 7.40 -1.56 1.02
C MET A 98 8.36 -2.71 0.66
N LEU A 99 9.04 -3.28 1.65
CA LEU A 99 9.93 -4.43 1.43
C LEU A 99 9.16 -5.65 0.92
N ASN A 100 7.98 -5.93 1.47
CA ASN A 100 7.12 -7.02 1.00
C ASN A 100 6.62 -6.76 -0.42
N LEU A 101 6.30 -5.52 -0.76
CA LEU A 101 5.96 -5.12 -2.12
C LEU A 101 7.14 -5.34 -3.08
N LEU A 102 8.36 -4.93 -2.70
CA LEU A 102 9.58 -5.16 -3.48
C LEU A 102 9.83 -6.65 -3.72
N LYS A 103 9.70 -7.48 -2.68
CA LYS A 103 9.80 -8.95 -2.79
C LYS A 103 8.79 -9.55 -3.78
N GLY A 104 7.63 -8.92 -3.94
CA GLY A 104 6.59 -9.29 -4.89
C GLY A 104 6.77 -8.72 -6.29
N THR A 105 7.77 -7.87 -6.54
CA THR A 105 8.05 -7.26 -7.86
C THR A 105 9.27 -7.87 -8.52
N CYS A 106 9.22 -8.01 -9.85
CA CYS A 106 10.39 -8.43 -10.62
C CYS A 106 11.27 -7.23 -10.98
N VAL A 107 12.56 -7.28 -10.63
CA VAL A 107 13.53 -6.21 -10.95
C VAL A 107 13.75 -6.05 -12.46
N ASN A 108 13.47 -7.09 -13.26
CA ASN A 108 13.71 -7.08 -14.70
C ASN A 108 12.56 -6.54 -15.54
N CYS A 109 11.31 -6.88 -15.18
CA CYS A 109 10.13 -6.47 -15.95
C CYS A 109 9.27 -5.42 -15.22
N HIS A 110 9.66 -5.05 -14.00
CA HIS A 110 8.99 -4.04 -13.17
C HIS A 110 7.49 -4.30 -12.93
N GLN A 111 7.06 -5.56 -13.10
CA GLN A 111 5.70 -6.01 -12.85
C GLN A 111 5.68 -6.86 -11.58
N PHE A 112 4.52 -6.89 -10.94
CA PHE A 112 4.27 -7.84 -9.85
C PHE A 112 4.40 -9.27 -10.36
N MET A 113 4.95 -10.14 -9.53
CA MET A 113 5.12 -11.57 -9.81
C MET A 113 3.84 -12.35 -9.52
N CYS A 114 2.76 -11.67 -9.13
CA CYS A 114 1.42 -12.21 -9.25
C CYS A 114 1.03 -12.20 -10.74
N ASP A 115 0.51 -13.31 -11.21
CA ASP A 115 0.07 -13.43 -12.59
C ASP A 115 -1.28 -12.70 -12.72
N THR A 116 -1.23 -11.46 -13.17
CA THR A 116 -2.41 -10.56 -13.30
C THR A 116 -3.48 -11.10 -14.26
N LYS A 117 -3.13 -12.09 -15.09
CA LYS A 117 -4.06 -12.73 -16.00
C LYS A 117 -4.85 -13.88 -15.35
N ARG A 118 -4.35 -14.42 -14.24
CA ARG A 118 -5.03 -15.51 -13.52
C ARG A 118 -6.30 -15.00 -12.87
N GLY A 119 -7.31 -15.86 -12.86
CA GLY A 119 -8.60 -15.50 -12.30
C GLY A 119 -8.61 -15.28 -10.78
N ALA A 120 -7.56 -15.68 -10.04
CA ALA A 120 -7.44 -15.30 -8.62
C ALA A 120 -7.36 -13.78 -8.42
N THR A 121 -6.62 -13.07 -9.27
CA THR A 121 -6.53 -11.59 -9.22
C THR A 121 -7.85 -10.95 -9.60
N LYS A 122 -8.48 -11.44 -10.67
CA LYS A 122 -9.76 -10.94 -11.15
C LYS A 122 -10.91 -11.21 -10.16
N LEU A 123 -10.89 -12.36 -9.49
CA LEU A 123 -11.79 -12.69 -8.39
C LEU A 123 -11.64 -11.69 -7.24
N LEU A 124 -10.41 -11.43 -6.78
CA LEU A 124 -10.18 -10.44 -5.73
C LEU A 124 -10.74 -9.08 -6.14
N LEU A 125 -10.46 -8.61 -7.37
CA LEU A 125 -10.97 -7.31 -7.85
C LEU A 125 -12.50 -7.26 -7.85
N ALA A 126 -13.16 -8.33 -8.31
CA ALA A 126 -14.62 -8.42 -8.28
C ALA A 126 -15.17 -8.40 -6.84
N GLN A 127 -14.56 -9.16 -5.91
CA GLN A 127 -14.97 -9.17 -4.51
C GLN A 127 -14.80 -7.80 -3.84
N LEU A 128 -13.66 -7.14 -4.08
CA LEU A 128 -13.41 -5.80 -3.57
C LEU A 128 -14.43 -4.80 -4.09
N ARG A 129 -14.76 -4.85 -5.39
CA ARG A 129 -15.78 -4.01 -6.00
C ARG A 129 -17.17 -4.25 -5.38
N CYS A 130 -17.55 -5.51 -5.16
CA CYS A 130 -18.80 -5.84 -4.46
C CYS A 130 -18.82 -5.28 -3.03
N ILE A 131 -17.72 -5.37 -2.28
CA ILE A 131 -17.63 -4.83 -0.91
C ILE A 131 -17.74 -3.30 -0.89
N GLU A 132 -17.11 -2.62 -1.85
CA GLU A 132 -17.21 -1.16 -2.00
C GLU A 132 -18.65 -0.72 -2.27
N LEU A 133 -19.41 -1.54 -3.00
CA LEU A 133 -20.84 -1.32 -3.26
C LEU A 133 -21.77 -1.82 -2.14
N GLY A 134 -21.23 -2.27 -1.00
CA GLY A 134 -22.00 -2.76 0.14
C GLY A 134 -22.60 -4.17 -0.04
N LEU A 135 -22.21 -4.88 -1.10
CA LEU A 135 -22.73 -6.20 -1.49
C LEU A 135 -21.87 -7.34 -0.93
N THR A 136 -21.74 -7.41 0.40
CA THR A 136 -20.86 -8.41 1.07
C THR A 136 -21.28 -9.85 0.80
N ASP A 137 -22.59 -10.11 0.73
CA ASP A 137 -23.12 -11.47 0.53
C ASP A 137 -22.75 -11.99 -0.87
N HIS A 138 -22.86 -11.13 -1.88
CA HIS A 138 -22.46 -11.45 -3.25
C HIS A 138 -20.94 -11.69 -3.36
N ALA A 139 -20.12 -10.91 -2.65
CA ALA A 139 -18.67 -11.11 -2.63
C ALA A 139 -18.27 -12.49 -2.07
N GLN A 140 -18.98 -12.98 -1.05
CA GLN A 140 -18.76 -14.33 -0.53
C GLN A 140 -19.30 -15.42 -1.47
N ALA A 141 -20.49 -15.21 -2.05
CA ALA A 141 -21.09 -16.14 -3.00
C ALA A 141 -20.20 -16.36 -4.23
N LEU A 142 -19.60 -15.28 -4.77
CA LEU A 142 -18.67 -15.36 -5.91
C LEU A 142 -17.46 -16.27 -5.62
N ALA A 143 -16.90 -16.20 -4.40
CA ALA A 143 -15.80 -17.08 -4.01
C ALA A 143 -16.24 -18.55 -3.96
N ASN A 144 -17.40 -18.81 -3.36
CA ASN A 144 -17.92 -20.16 -3.22
C ASN A 144 -18.23 -20.79 -4.57
N GLU A 145 -18.92 -20.07 -5.47
CA GLU A 145 -19.24 -20.56 -6.82
C GLU A 145 -18.00 -20.93 -7.63
N ILE A 146 -16.93 -20.13 -7.52
CA ILE A 146 -15.67 -20.41 -8.22
C ILE A 146 -14.98 -21.61 -7.59
N ASN A 147 -14.91 -21.68 -6.26
CA ASN A 147 -14.29 -22.80 -5.56
C ASN A 147 -15.01 -24.13 -5.85
N GLU A 148 -16.35 -24.13 -5.91
CA GLU A 148 -17.15 -25.29 -6.29
C GLU A 148 -16.88 -25.73 -7.74
N LYS A 149 -16.80 -24.77 -8.68
CA LYS A 149 -16.47 -25.06 -10.09
C LYS A 149 -15.03 -25.59 -10.25
N LEU A 150 -14.09 -25.08 -9.45
CA LEU A 150 -12.71 -25.58 -9.41
C LEU A 150 -12.60 -26.97 -8.78
N ALA A 151 -13.41 -27.28 -7.76
CA ALA A 151 -13.44 -28.61 -7.14
C ALA A 151 -14.01 -29.68 -8.08
N ASN A 152 -14.93 -29.31 -8.97
CA ASN A 152 -15.57 -30.22 -9.93
C ASN A 152 -14.75 -30.42 -11.22
N THR A 153 -13.65 -29.69 -11.43
CA THR A 153 -12.79 -29.83 -12.61
C THR A 153 -11.53 -30.63 -12.28
N GLU A 154 -11.46 -31.88 -12.77
CA GLU A 154 -10.31 -32.78 -12.54
C GLU A 154 -9.03 -32.31 -13.29
N ASN A 155 -9.17 -31.45 -14.31
CA ASN A 155 -8.07 -30.91 -15.12
C ASN A 155 -7.70 -29.47 -14.73
N LYS A 156 -6.51 -29.26 -14.14
CA LYS A 156 -5.96 -27.94 -13.77
C LYS A 156 -5.85 -26.94 -14.94
N ASN A 157 -5.80 -27.41 -16.19
CA ASN A 157 -5.70 -26.55 -17.38
C ASN A 157 -7.08 -26.07 -17.86
N GLU A 158 -8.10 -26.94 -17.83
CA GLU A 158 -9.49 -26.58 -18.16
C GLU A 158 -10.08 -25.64 -17.11
N ALA A 159 -9.75 -25.84 -15.83
CA ALA A 159 -10.11 -24.92 -14.76
C ALA A 159 -9.52 -23.52 -14.98
N ASN A 160 -8.26 -23.42 -15.43
CA ASN A 160 -7.62 -22.13 -15.74
C ASN A 160 -8.22 -21.47 -16.99
N ASP A 161 -8.53 -22.22 -18.05
CA ASP A 161 -9.17 -21.70 -19.27
C ASP A 161 -10.63 -21.26 -19.01
N MET A 162 -11.39 -21.98 -18.19
CA MET A 162 -12.75 -21.59 -17.77
C MET A 162 -12.74 -20.40 -16.82
N LEU A 163 -11.75 -20.33 -15.93
CA LEU A 163 -11.51 -19.16 -15.11
C LEU A 163 -11.15 -17.98 -16.02
N GLU A 164 -10.31 -18.14 -17.04
CA GLU A 164 -9.98 -17.10 -18.02
C GLU A 164 -11.20 -16.62 -18.83
N GLN A 165 -12.14 -17.52 -19.17
CA GLN A 165 -13.42 -17.20 -19.82
C GLN A 165 -14.42 -16.51 -18.89
N LEU A 166 -14.52 -16.94 -17.63
CA LEU A 166 -15.35 -16.30 -16.61
C LEU A 166 -14.77 -14.98 -16.11
N THR A 167 -13.45 -14.79 -16.23
CA THR A 167 -12.73 -13.68 -15.61
C THR A 167 -12.03 -12.78 -16.61
N ASN A 168 -12.43 -12.74 -17.87
CA ASN A 168 -11.89 -11.78 -18.83
C ASN A 168 -12.32 -10.32 -18.57
N PHE A 169 -12.67 -10.02 -17.31
CA PHE A 169 -13.22 -8.75 -16.89
C PHE A 169 -12.19 -7.63 -16.95
N ASN A 170 -12.35 -6.74 -17.93
CA ASN A 170 -12.00 -5.33 -17.79
C ASN A 170 -12.78 -4.75 -16.59
N PRO A 171 -12.29 -3.76 -15.81
CA PRO A 171 -13.07 -3.05 -14.79
C PRO A 171 -14.55 -2.77 -15.18
N TYR A 172 -14.79 -2.35 -16.42
CA TYR A 172 -16.14 -2.13 -16.96
C TYR A 172 -17.03 -3.37 -17.03
N GLU A 173 -16.44 -4.56 -17.20
CA GLU A 173 -17.19 -5.80 -17.29
C GLU A 173 -17.54 -6.38 -15.91
N ILE A 174 -16.72 -6.11 -14.87
CA ILE A 174 -17.08 -6.41 -13.47
C ILE A 174 -18.34 -5.63 -13.10
N ASP A 175 -18.33 -4.34 -13.42
CA ASP A 175 -19.42 -3.41 -13.21
C ASP A 175 -20.71 -3.84 -13.93
N ASN A 176 -20.59 -4.32 -15.17
CA ASN A 176 -21.72 -4.90 -15.91
C ASN A 176 -22.25 -6.20 -15.28
N ALA A 177 -21.37 -7.06 -14.76
CA ALA A 177 -21.77 -8.29 -14.08
C ALA A 177 -22.53 -7.97 -12.78
N ILE A 178 -22.07 -7.00 -12.01
CA ILE A 178 -22.75 -6.53 -10.79
C ILE A 178 -24.12 -5.93 -11.11
N THR A 179 -24.21 -5.12 -12.17
CA THR A 179 -25.49 -4.55 -12.64
C THR A 179 -26.49 -5.65 -13.01
N LYS A 180 -26.03 -6.72 -13.67
CA LYS A 180 -26.87 -7.89 -13.99
C LYS A 180 -27.30 -8.68 -12.75
N LEU A 181 -26.42 -8.84 -11.77
CA LEU A 181 -26.69 -9.59 -10.53
C LEU A 181 -27.68 -8.86 -9.62
N THR A 182 -27.58 -7.54 -9.54
CA THR A 182 -28.35 -6.72 -8.61
C THR A 182 -29.59 -6.09 -9.23
N GLY A 183 -29.64 -6.00 -10.57
CA GLY A 183 -30.69 -5.28 -11.30
C GLY A 183 -30.67 -3.76 -11.08
N LYS A 184 -29.67 -3.24 -10.36
CA LYS A 184 -29.49 -1.82 -10.05
C LYS A 184 -28.29 -1.26 -10.81
N SER A 185 -28.39 0.00 -11.22
CA SER A 185 -27.22 0.71 -11.77
C SER A 185 -26.21 1.00 -10.68
N ILE A 186 -24.93 1.06 -11.05
CA ILE A 186 -23.81 1.30 -10.13
C ILE A 186 -23.93 2.66 -9.45
N GLU A 187 -24.32 3.69 -10.20
CA GLU A 187 -24.52 5.04 -9.65
C GLU A 187 -25.61 5.08 -8.57
N THR A 188 -26.59 4.16 -8.62
CA THR A 188 -27.59 4.02 -7.56
C THR A 188 -26.99 3.34 -6.35
N LEU A 189 -26.19 2.29 -6.55
CA LEU A 189 -25.50 1.58 -5.47
C LEU A 189 -24.51 2.49 -4.74
N GLU A 190 -23.70 3.27 -5.46
CA GLU A 190 -22.72 4.21 -4.88
C GLU A 190 -23.37 5.34 -4.07
N LYS A 191 -24.62 5.71 -4.38
CA LYS A 191 -25.40 6.69 -3.59
C LYS A 191 -26.05 6.06 -2.37
N GLU A 192 -26.41 4.79 -2.44
CA GLU A 192 -26.98 4.02 -1.34
C GLU A 192 -25.89 3.52 -0.35
N THR A 193 -24.64 3.44 -0.79
CA THR A 193 -23.52 2.99 0.04
C THR A 193 -23.20 4.01 1.12
N GLY A 194 -23.56 3.67 2.36
CA GLY A 194 -23.15 4.38 3.55
C GLY A 194 -21.77 3.95 4.06
N ILE A 195 -21.47 4.33 5.31
CA ILE A 195 -20.23 3.93 6.01
C ILE A 195 -20.11 2.40 6.00
N PRO A 196 -18.97 1.82 5.60
CA PRO A 196 -18.81 0.38 5.55
C PRO A 196 -18.98 -0.22 6.94
N SER A 197 -19.73 -1.33 7.04
CA SER A 197 -19.90 -2.03 8.31
C SER A 197 -18.58 -2.65 8.77
N LYS A 198 -18.43 -2.84 10.09
CA LYS A 198 -17.24 -3.50 10.65
C LYS A 198 -16.95 -4.84 9.98
N ASN A 199 -17.98 -5.64 9.73
CA ASN A 199 -17.86 -6.92 9.06
C ASN A 199 -17.36 -6.79 7.62
N ALA A 200 -17.83 -5.78 6.87
CA ALA A 200 -17.38 -5.51 5.52
C ALA A 200 -15.89 -5.10 5.49
N VAL A 201 -15.46 -4.29 6.46
CA VAL A 201 -14.06 -3.88 6.61
C VAL A 201 -13.18 -5.09 6.98
N ASP A 202 -13.58 -5.86 7.99
CA ASP A 202 -12.84 -7.07 8.41
C ASP A 202 -12.76 -8.11 7.28
N PHE A 203 -13.83 -8.25 6.48
CA PHE A 203 -13.84 -9.13 5.32
C PHE A 203 -12.89 -8.65 4.22
N LYS A 204 -12.92 -7.35 3.87
CA LYS A 204 -11.97 -6.74 2.94
C LYS A 204 -10.52 -6.99 3.36
N ARG A 205 -10.22 -6.77 4.65
CA ARG A 205 -8.90 -6.97 5.24
C ARG A 205 -8.44 -8.42 5.10
N THR A 206 -9.33 -9.36 5.39
CA THR A 206 -9.04 -10.80 5.30
C THR A 206 -8.75 -11.22 3.86
N LEU A 207 -9.60 -10.82 2.90
CA LEU A 207 -9.40 -11.10 1.47
C LEU A 207 -8.07 -10.55 0.95
N LEU A 208 -7.76 -9.28 1.29
CA LEU A 208 -6.49 -8.68 0.92
C LEU A 208 -5.32 -9.44 1.52
N ARG A 209 -5.37 -9.75 2.82
CA ARG A 209 -4.29 -10.46 3.51
C ARG A 209 -4.03 -11.84 2.90
N GLU A 210 -5.07 -12.63 2.68
CA GLU A 210 -4.97 -13.97 2.09
C GLU A 210 -4.43 -13.93 0.66
N TYR A 211 -4.92 -12.99 -0.15
CA TYR A 211 -4.42 -12.81 -1.51
C TYR A 211 -2.95 -12.36 -1.52
N MET A 212 -2.59 -11.40 -0.68
CA MET A 212 -1.21 -10.90 -0.62
C MET A 212 -0.25 -12.00 -0.16
N LYS A 213 -0.62 -12.79 0.85
CA LYS A 213 0.19 -13.92 1.36
C LYS A 213 0.36 -15.02 0.30
N SER A 214 -0.71 -15.41 -0.37
CA SER A 214 -0.70 -16.51 -1.34
C SER A 214 -0.05 -16.13 -2.69
N ASN A 215 -0.29 -14.91 -3.17
CA ASN A 215 0.03 -14.53 -4.55
C ASN A 215 1.12 -13.46 -4.67
N LEU A 216 1.18 -12.46 -3.78
CA LEU A 216 2.07 -11.30 -3.95
C LEU A 216 3.39 -11.44 -3.20
N PHE A 217 3.36 -11.87 -1.94
CA PHE A 217 4.54 -11.92 -1.06
C PHE A 217 5.29 -13.26 -1.10
N ARG A 218 4.82 -14.22 -1.90
CA ARG A 218 5.56 -15.46 -2.14
C ARG A 218 6.83 -15.12 -2.93
N HIS A 219 7.99 -15.31 -2.30
CA HIS A 219 9.25 -15.09 -2.98
C HIS A 219 9.39 -16.08 -4.14
N ARG A 220 9.44 -15.56 -5.37
CA ARG A 220 9.67 -16.37 -6.57
C ARG A 220 11.03 -16.05 -7.15
N VAL A 221 11.90 -17.05 -7.18
CA VAL A 221 13.25 -16.93 -7.77
C VAL A 221 13.17 -16.67 -9.27
N LYS A 222 12.16 -17.22 -9.97
CA LYS A 222 11.90 -16.95 -11.39
C LYS A 222 10.60 -16.19 -11.54
N CYS A 223 10.62 -15.12 -12.32
CA CYS A 223 9.42 -14.37 -12.65
C CYS A 223 8.49 -15.18 -13.58
N PRO A 224 7.18 -15.31 -13.29
CA PRO A 224 6.26 -16.04 -14.17
C PRO A 224 6.03 -15.34 -15.53
N LEU A 225 6.20 -14.01 -15.58
CA LEU A 225 5.92 -13.19 -16.76
C LEU A 225 7.12 -13.17 -17.73
N CYS A 226 8.30 -12.76 -17.25
CA CYS A 226 9.48 -12.64 -18.10
C CYS A 226 10.46 -13.83 -18.02
N LYS A 227 10.20 -14.80 -17.13
CA LYS A 227 11.01 -16.02 -16.92
C LYS A 227 12.46 -15.78 -16.46
N ARG A 228 12.88 -14.52 -16.24
CA ARG A 228 14.19 -14.16 -15.70
C ARG A 228 14.25 -14.44 -14.19
N ARG A 229 15.45 -14.69 -13.69
CA ARG A 229 15.69 -14.80 -12.25
C ARG A 229 15.57 -13.43 -11.58
N ASN A 230 14.88 -13.38 -10.45
CA ASN A 230 14.83 -12.22 -9.59
C ASN A 230 15.92 -12.30 -8.53
N GLY A 231 16.38 -11.17 -8.03
CA GLY A 231 17.28 -11.12 -6.88
C GLY A 231 16.56 -11.49 -5.58
N THR A 232 17.32 -11.91 -4.57
CA THR A 232 16.80 -12.12 -3.22
C THR A 232 16.87 -10.81 -2.44
N PHE A 233 15.74 -10.34 -1.93
CA PHE A 233 15.67 -9.13 -1.11
C PHE A 233 15.83 -9.46 0.38
N ARG A 234 16.74 -8.78 1.07
CA ARG A 234 16.95 -8.90 2.52
C ARG A 234 16.77 -7.55 3.22
N ASN A 235 16.20 -7.60 4.42
CA ASN A 235 16.11 -6.44 5.32
C ASN A 235 17.41 -6.33 6.13
N ASP A 236 18.08 -5.18 6.07
CA ASP A 236 19.18 -4.85 6.96
C ASP A 236 18.69 -3.87 8.04
N GLY A 237 18.01 -4.40 9.06
CA GLY A 237 17.57 -3.66 10.24
C GLY A 237 16.75 -2.39 9.97
N HIS A 238 15.92 -2.37 8.93
CA HIS A 238 15.14 -1.20 8.47
C HIS A 238 15.97 0.00 8.03
N ARG A 239 17.27 -0.21 7.76
CA ARG A 239 18.20 0.84 7.30
C ARG A 239 18.50 0.72 5.82
N ALA A 240 18.63 -0.51 5.33
CA ALA A 240 18.90 -0.78 3.93
C ALA A 240 18.12 -2.01 3.44
N VAL A 241 17.90 -2.05 2.13
CA VAL A 241 17.39 -3.22 1.41
C VAL A 241 18.54 -3.78 0.59
N LEU A 242 18.97 -4.99 0.91
CA LEU A 242 20.03 -5.68 0.16
C LEU A 242 19.38 -6.52 -0.94
N ILE A 243 19.91 -6.43 -2.17
CA ILE A 243 19.43 -7.19 -3.32
C ILE A 243 20.57 -8.08 -3.82
N ASP A 244 20.45 -9.38 -3.54
CA ASP A 244 21.43 -10.37 -3.96
C ASP A 244 21.03 -10.94 -5.32
N PHE A 245 21.77 -10.60 -6.38
CA PHE A 245 21.65 -11.24 -7.69
C PHE A 245 22.57 -12.48 -7.81
N GLY A 246 23.26 -12.83 -6.73
CA GLY A 246 24.30 -13.86 -6.68
C GLY A 246 23.78 -15.30 -6.59
N VAL A 247 23.92 -16.02 -7.71
CA VAL A 247 24.32 -17.45 -7.82
C VAL A 247 23.39 -18.52 -7.22
N GLY A 248 22.22 -18.73 -7.84
CA GLY A 248 21.58 -20.05 -7.91
C GLY A 248 22.14 -20.95 -9.02
N GLY A 249 23.45 -20.90 -9.27
CA GLY A 249 24.09 -21.69 -10.32
C GLY A 249 25.55 -21.33 -10.58
N ILE A 250 26.40 -22.36 -10.47
CA ILE A 250 27.82 -22.49 -10.86
C ILE A 250 28.81 -22.49 -9.67
N PHE A 251 29.07 -23.69 -9.16
CA PHE A 251 30.37 -24.34 -9.36
C PHE A 251 30.13 -25.84 -9.61
N GLY A 252 29.84 -26.19 -10.86
CA GLY A 252 30.20 -27.53 -11.33
C GLY A 252 31.72 -27.61 -11.27
N LYS A 253 32.27 -28.43 -10.36
CA LYS A 253 33.68 -28.77 -10.38
C LYS A 253 33.96 -29.49 -11.70
N GLY A 254 34.54 -28.77 -12.66
CA GLY A 254 35.23 -29.38 -13.78
C GLY A 254 36.41 -30.19 -13.24
N SER A 255 36.24 -31.50 -13.11
CA SER A 255 37.35 -32.44 -13.04
C SER A 255 37.31 -33.30 -14.30
N MET A 256 38.22 -33.01 -15.22
CA MET A 256 38.57 -33.90 -16.32
C MET A 256 39.17 -35.18 -15.77
N LYS A 257 38.48 -36.32 -15.93
CA LYS A 257 38.96 -37.58 -16.56
C LYS A 257 38.11 -38.78 -16.16
N GLY A 258 37.69 -39.56 -17.15
CA GLY A 258 37.25 -40.94 -16.95
C GLY A 258 36.09 -41.34 -17.84
N LYS A 259 36.40 -41.97 -18.99
CA LYS A 259 35.41 -42.63 -19.87
C LYS A 259 34.68 -43.73 -19.09
N GLY A 260 33.36 -43.69 -19.07
CA GLY A 260 32.50 -44.78 -18.60
C GLY A 260 31.04 -44.51 -18.95
N LYS A 261 30.50 -45.29 -19.89
CA LYS A 261 29.07 -45.27 -20.27
C LYS A 261 28.23 -45.74 -19.08
N ALA A 262 27.23 -44.96 -18.67
CA ALA A 262 26.07 -45.47 -17.96
C ALA A 262 24.87 -44.53 -18.18
N ALA A 263 23.80 -45.08 -18.73
CA ALA A 263 22.49 -44.43 -18.80
C ALA A 263 21.93 -44.30 -17.38
N LYS A 264 21.43 -43.11 -17.02
CA LYS A 264 20.49 -42.92 -15.91
C LYS A 264 19.49 -41.83 -16.27
N LYS A 265 18.22 -42.23 -16.36
CA LYS A 265 17.05 -41.36 -16.23
C LYS A 265 17.14 -40.65 -14.88
N GLY A 266 16.98 -39.33 -14.87
CA GLY A 266 16.86 -38.51 -13.67
C GLY A 266 15.68 -37.56 -13.86
N ILE A 267 14.68 -37.74 -13.02
CA ILE A 267 13.53 -36.87 -12.80
C ILE A 267 14.05 -35.74 -11.91
N ASP A 268 14.06 -34.50 -12.39
CA ASP A 268 14.36 -33.35 -11.53
C ASP A 268 13.04 -32.88 -10.90
N GLU A 269 12.72 -33.50 -9.76
CA GLU A 269 11.88 -32.94 -8.72
C GLU A 269 12.65 -31.78 -8.06
N ASP A 270 12.46 -30.56 -8.57
CA ASP A 270 12.94 -29.36 -7.86
C ASP A 270 12.01 -29.11 -6.66
N ALA A 271 12.45 -29.60 -5.49
CA ALA A 271 11.87 -29.35 -4.19
C ALA A 271 11.81 -27.83 -3.93
N ASP A 272 10.59 -27.30 -3.90
CA ASP A 272 10.23 -25.99 -3.38
C ASP A 272 10.48 -26.02 -1.86
N GLU A 273 11.71 -25.72 -1.41
CA GLU A 273 11.97 -25.41 0.00
C GLU A 273 11.32 -24.07 0.33
N SER A 274 10.00 -24.11 0.55
CA SER A 274 9.25 -23.06 1.22
C SER A 274 9.69 -23.02 2.68
N LYS A 275 10.77 -22.28 2.97
CA LYS A 275 10.92 -21.73 4.32
C LYS A 275 9.83 -20.68 4.47
N GLU A 276 8.72 -21.08 5.09
CA GLU A 276 7.77 -20.16 5.70
C GLU A 276 8.56 -19.31 6.71
N PHE A 277 8.98 -18.12 6.26
CA PHE A 277 9.49 -17.10 7.17
C PHE A 277 8.28 -16.35 7.67
N ASP A 278 7.82 -16.76 8.85
CA ASP A 278 6.67 -16.19 9.55
C ASP A 278 7.07 -14.84 10.12
N ASP A 279 7.05 -13.83 9.25
CA ASP A 279 7.17 -12.41 9.61
C ASP A 279 5.85 -11.73 9.21
N THR A 280 4.74 -12.33 9.67
CA THR A 280 3.37 -11.86 9.46
C THR A 280 2.96 -10.75 10.45
N GLY A 281 3.65 -10.64 11.58
CA GLY A 281 3.43 -9.58 12.58
C GLY A 281 3.52 -8.15 12.02
N PRO A 282 4.51 -7.79 11.20
CA PRO A 282 4.58 -6.46 10.57
C PRO A 282 3.48 -6.21 9.53
N ILE A 283 2.93 -7.26 8.90
CA ILE A 283 1.85 -7.15 7.90
C ILE A 283 0.52 -6.86 8.59
N GLU A 284 0.25 -7.44 9.76
CA GLU A 284 -0.96 -7.15 10.54
C GLU A 284 -0.99 -5.70 11.01
N GLU A 285 0.13 -5.20 11.54
CA GLU A 285 0.24 -3.82 12.01
C GLU A 285 0.20 -2.79 10.86
N LEU A 286 0.59 -3.19 9.64
CA LEU A 286 0.59 -2.31 8.46
C LEU A 286 -0.68 -2.37 7.65
N LEU A 287 -1.37 -3.50 7.55
CA LEU A 287 -2.71 -3.56 6.96
C LEU A 287 -3.69 -2.73 7.80
N ASP A 288 -3.57 -2.78 9.13
CA ASP A 288 -4.33 -1.92 10.03
C ASP A 288 -3.96 -0.43 9.87
N LYS A 289 -2.71 -0.10 9.52
CA LYS A 289 -2.25 1.30 9.23
C LYS A 289 -2.50 1.76 7.79
N MET A 290 -2.73 0.87 6.84
CA MET A 290 -2.98 1.19 5.43
C MET A 290 -4.47 1.28 5.10
N GLU A 291 -5.34 0.58 5.84
CA GLU A 291 -6.79 0.65 5.64
C GLU A 291 -7.42 1.90 6.25
N THR A 292 -6.77 2.50 7.25
CA THR A 292 -7.05 3.88 7.65
C THR A 292 -6.81 4.89 6.51
N GLU A 293 -5.95 4.56 5.52
CA GLU A 293 -5.52 5.47 4.47
C GLU A 293 -6.16 5.20 3.08
N LYS A 294 -6.57 3.95 2.76
CA LYS A 294 -7.05 3.58 1.40
C LYS A 294 -8.56 3.64 1.16
N ALA A 295 -9.41 3.68 2.19
CA ALA A 295 -10.85 3.81 2.03
C ALA A 295 -11.30 5.16 1.40
N ILE A 296 -10.36 6.05 1.08
CA ILE A 296 -10.60 7.45 0.69
C ILE A 296 -10.10 7.77 -0.74
N SER A 297 -9.40 6.85 -1.42
CA SER A 297 -8.67 7.17 -2.66
C SER A 297 -9.45 7.00 -3.99
N ALA A 298 -10.68 6.51 -3.97
CA ALA A 298 -11.45 6.25 -5.20
C ALA A 298 -12.11 7.50 -5.83
N ASP A 299 -12.30 8.58 -5.07
CA ASP A 299 -13.13 9.72 -5.53
C ASP A 299 -12.37 10.80 -6.31
N PHE A 300 -11.05 10.69 -6.51
CA PHE A 300 -10.26 11.80 -7.06
C PHE A 300 -9.91 11.71 -8.55
N LEU A 301 -10.19 10.60 -9.24
CA LEU A 301 -9.93 10.53 -10.70
C LEU A 301 -11.00 11.21 -11.57
N GLN A 302 -12.02 11.85 -10.96
CA GLN A 302 -13.07 12.58 -11.70
C GLN A 302 -13.03 14.10 -11.53
N SER A 303 -12.20 14.68 -10.66
CA SER A 303 -12.14 16.14 -10.45
C SER A 303 -11.09 16.89 -11.28
N ASP A 304 -10.14 16.19 -11.91
CA ASP A 304 -9.05 16.83 -12.69
C ASP A 304 -9.47 17.31 -14.09
N ASN A 305 -10.77 17.29 -14.44
CA ASN A 305 -11.32 17.85 -15.69
C ASN A 305 -12.24 19.06 -15.49
N ALA A 306 -12.26 19.67 -14.31
CA ALA A 306 -13.01 20.89 -14.07
C ALA A 306 -12.27 21.83 -13.12
N LEU A 307 -11.26 22.53 -13.66
CA LEU A 307 -10.96 23.95 -13.43
C LEU A 307 -9.74 24.37 -14.27
#